data_AF-A0A4Y7RBF0-F1
#
_entry.id   AF-A0A4Y7RBF0-F1
#
_cell.length_a   1.000
_cell.length_b   1.000
_cell.length_c   1.000
_cell.angle_alpha   90.00
_cell.angle_beta   90.00
_cell.angle_gamma   90.00
#
_symmetry.space_group_name_H-M   'P 1'
#
loop_
_entity.id
_entity.type
_entity.pdbx_description
1 polymer ?
#
loop_
_entity_poly.entity_id
_entity_poly.type
_entity_poly.pdbx_seq_one_letter_code
_entity_poly.pdbx_strand_id
1 'polypeptide(L)'
;MKRFFALVIIVAVGIIFLPWLHAARADTQSTTVNVYSQQNDLVKSVVFRIGNPYYVVNNQTPGVQMDVAPFIQNDRTFVPVRYLGNALGVTDENITWDAPSQMATLEGAKAMLQMTIGKAQVTSDGVAKAIDVAPMLVDPGRTMLPARYVAEGLGYEVAWDAASQTVVCWPAGEAQPDVSVAVDYLNEQGQPVVQGETYTTRAGYQIPKETKLVIPEYINDFGPGDPNRCEIGFGIDLTKGDLEGQWKDAAAILSQKLDSQAVDDVMAYVMQKTERNQELTNKFWETTDKKVCVGSSWGSYGIQITVWYKS
;
A
#
# COMPACT_ATOMS: atom_id res chain seq x y z
N MET A 1 -28.63 -65.55 -34.41
CA MET A 1 -28.25 -66.88 -33.86
C MET A 1 -26.77 -67.12 -34.15
N LYS A 2 -26.05 -67.67 -33.17
CA LYS A 2 -24.66 -68.21 -33.22
C LYS A 2 -23.51 -67.22 -32.93
N ARG A 3 -22.95 -67.44 -31.74
CA ARG A 3 -21.65 -67.06 -31.19
C ARG A 3 -20.53 -67.76 -31.98
N PHE A 4 -19.30 -67.25 -31.98
CA PHE A 4 -18.07 -67.95 -31.53
C PHE A 4 -16.83 -67.05 -31.68
N PHE A 5 -15.99 -67.07 -30.64
CA PHE A 5 -14.69 -66.44 -30.50
C PHE A 5 -13.60 -67.17 -31.31
N ALA A 6 -12.61 -66.44 -31.82
CA ALA A 6 -11.24 -66.94 -31.98
C ALA A 6 -10.24 -65.78 -32.02
N LEU A 7 -9.21 -65.87 -31.17
CA LEU A 7 -8.13 -64.92 -30.96
C LEU A 7 -6.82 -65.63 -31.30
N VAL A 8 -6.01 -65.09 -32.25
CA VAL A 8 -4.60 -65.47 -32.48
C VAL A 8 -3.77 -64.25 -32.94
N ILE A 9 -3.16 -63.61 -31.95
CA ILE A 9 -1.73 -63.25 -31.77
C ILE A 9 -0.82 -62.89 -32.99
N ILE A 10 -0.44 -61.60 -33.03
CA ILE A 10 0.90 -60.94 -33.07
C ILE A 10 1.93 -61.36 -34.15
N VAL A 11 2.35 -60.39 -34.98
CA VAL A 11 3.75 -59.85 -35.06
C VAL A 11 3.69 -58.42 -35.64
N ALA A 12 4.15 -57.42 -34.90
CA ALA A 12 4.48 -56.10 -35.45
C ALA A 12 5.78 -55.56 -34.83
N VAL A 13 6.58 -54.99 -35.73
CA VAL A 13 8.01 -54.68 -35.68
C VAL A 13 8.37 -53.65 -34.60
N GLY A 14 9.49 -53.90 -33.91
CA GLY A 14 10.08 -52.99 -32.93
C GLY A 14 10.73 -51.76 -33.56
N ILE A 15 10.40 -50.58 -33.03
CA ILE A 15 11.15 -49.34 -33.21
C ILE A 15 11.99 -49.14 -31.95
N ILE A 16 13.30 -49.11 -32.12
CA ILE A 16 14.26 -48.78 -31.07
C ILE A 16 14.16 -47.27 -30.82
N PHE A 17 13.64 -46.87 -29.66
CA PHE A 17 13.71 -45.51 -29.16
C PHE A 17 14.82 -45.47 -28.10
N LEU A 18 15.90 -44.73 -28.37
CA LEU A 18 16.95 -44.42 -27.41
C LEU A 18 16.53 -43.17 -26.63
N PRO A 19 16.14 -43.24 -25.35
CA PRO A 19 15.83 -42.05 -24.60
C PRO A 19 17.09 -41.64 -23.84
N TRP A 20 17.81 -40.61 -24.28
CA TRP A 20 18.65 -39.76 -23.41
C TRP A 20 18.84 -38.41 -24.11
N LEU A 21 18.06 -37.42 -23.69
CA LEU A 21 18.49 -36.08 -23.28
C LEU A 21 17.24 -35.22 -23.02
N HIS A 22 16.47 -35.55 -21.97
CA HIS A 22 15.55 -34.57 -21.41
C HIS A 22 16.33 -33.82 -20.34
N ALA A 23 16.72 -32.58 -20.65
CA ALA A 23 17.11 -31.62 -19.64
C ALA A 23 16.02 -31.61 -18.57
N ALA A 24 16.42 -31.80 -17.31
CA ALA A 24 15.53 -31.65 -16.17
C ALA A 24 14.97 -30.22 -16.21
N ARG A 25 13.73 -30.08 -16.69
CA ARG A 25 12.92 -28.89 -16.44
C ARG A 25 12.57 -28.99 -14.96
N ALA A 26 13.12 -28.09 -14.15
CA ALA A 26 12.62 -27.89 -12.81
C ALA A 26 11.18 -27.41 -12.96
N ASP A 27 10.22 -28.33 -12.79
CA ASP A 27 8.84 -27.96 -12.59
C ASP A 27 8.76 -27.30 -11.22
N THR A 28 8.85 -25.97 -11.19
CA THR A 28 8.39 -25.17 -10.07
C THR A 28 6.90 -25.42 -9.91
N GLN A 29 6.55 -26.40 -9.08
CA GLN A 29 5.22 -26.50 -8.51
C GLN A 29 5.05 -25.30 -7.57
N SER A 30 4.44 -24.23 -8.09
CA SER A 30 3.89 -23.16 -7.27
C SER A 30 2.89 -23.78 -6.30
N THR A 31 3.33 -24.00 -5.06
CA THR A 31 2.47 -24.47 -3.97
C THR A 31 1.65 -23.26 -3.55
N THR A 32 0.48 -23.09 -4.17
CA THR A 32 -0.54 -22.21 -3.63
C THR A 32 -0.94 -22.79 -2.28
N VAL A 33 -0.48 -22.19 -1.19
CA VAL A 33 -0.99 -22.48 0.15
C VAL A 33 -2.48 -22.15 0.10
N ASN A 34 -3.33 -23.17 0.21
CA ASN A 34 -4.77 -22.97 0.27
C ASN A 34 -5.09 -22.62 1.74
N VAL A 35 -4.97 -21.33 2.07
CA VAL A 35 -5.11 -20.79 3.44
C VAL A 35 -6.58 -20.78 3.90
N TYR A 36 -7.52 -21.04 3.00
CA TYR A 36 -8.96 -20.99 3.28
C TYR A 36 -9.45 -22.30 3.90
N SER A 37 -10.02 -22.27 5.11
CA SER A 37 -10.87 -23.36 5.55
C SER A 37 -12.14 -23.34 4.71
N GLN A 38 -12.49 -24.49 4.13
CA GLN A 38 -13.73 -24.67 3.34
C GLN A 38 -15.00 -24.60 4.20
N GLN A 39 -14.83 -24.49 5.51
CA GLN A 39 -15.86 -24.14 6.48
C GLN A 39 -15.50 -22.77 7.06
N ASN A 40 -16.51 -21.93 7.30
CA ASN A 40 -16.43 -20.61 7.90
C ASN A 40 -15.99 -20.69 9.39
N ASP A 41 -14.84 -21.31 9.67
CA ASP A 41 -14.28 -21.54 10.99
C ASP A 41 -13.24 -20.46 11.31
N LEU A 42 -13.06 -20.19 12.60
CA LEU A 42 -12.04 -19.23 13.02
C LEU A 42 -10.62 -19.79 12.78
N VAL A 43 -9.76 -18.92 12.30
CA VAL A 43 -8.33 -19.16 12.08
C VAL A 43 -7.60 -19.09 13.42
N LYS A 44 -6.62 -19.97 13.67
CA LYS A 44 -5.96 -20.07 14.98
C LYS A 44 -5.04 -18.87 15.27
N SER A 45 -4.34 -18.38 14.26
CA SER A 45 -3.48 -17.21 14.40
C SER A 45 -3.33 -16.44 13.09
N VAL A 46 -3.25 -15.13 13.21
CA VAL A 46 -2.97 -14.21 12.10
C VAL A 46 -1.93 -13.20 12.57
N VAL A 47 -0.91 -12.95 11.75
CA VAL A 47 0.14 -11.98 12.05
C VAL A 47 0.31 -11.02 10.89
N PHE A 48 0.09 -9.72 11.17
CA PHE A 48 0.43 -8.62 10.29
C PHE A 48 1.62 -7.86 10.87
N ARG A 49 2.56 -7.42 10.01
CA ARG A 49 3.68 -6.56 10.42
C ARG A 49 3.58 -5.21 9.72
N ILE A 50 3.83 -4.13 10.45
CA ILE A 50 3.84 -2.78 9.87
C ILE A 50 4.90 -2.68 8.77
N GLY A 51 4.52 -2.09 7.64
CA GLY A 51 5.39 -1.93 6.48
C GLY A 51 5.65 -3.22 5.69
N ASN A 52 5.07 -4.37 6.08
CA ASN A 52 5.25 -5.63 5.39
C ASN A 52 4.00 -6.03 4.58
N PRO A 53 4.04 -6.19 3.23
CA PRO A 53 2.90 -6.62 2.46
C PRO A 53 2.67 -8.12 2.61
N TYR A 54 3.46 -8.88 3.36
CA TYR A 54 3.13 -10.25 3.72
C TYR A 54 2.44 -10.31 5.08
N TYR A 55 1.44 -11.19 5.18
CA TYR A 55 0.88 -11.63 6.46
C TYR A 55 0.98 -13.15 6.56
N VAL A 56 0.96 -13.67 7.79
CA VAL A 56 1.07 -15.10 8.06
C VAL A 56 -0.17 -15.58 8.78
N VAL A 57 -0.66 -16.74 8.36
CA VAL A 57 -1.82 -17.42 8.94
C VAL A 57 -1.37 -18.74 9.54
N ASN A 58 -1.85 -19.07 10.73
CA ASN A 58 -1.59 -20.33 11.43
C ASN A 58 -0.11 -20.66 11.61
N ASN A 59 0.76 -19.63 11.66
CA ASN A 59 2.22 -19.78 11.71
C ASN A 59 2.79 -20.55 10.48
N GLN A 60 2.07 -20.61 9.36
CA GLN A 60 2.45 -21.35 8.16
C GLN A 60 3.09 -20.42 7.13
N THR A 61 4.26 -20.83 6.62
CA THR A 61 5.04 -20.08 5.63
C THR A 61 5.12 -20.86 4.31
N PRO A 62 5.24 -20.20 3.14
CA PRO A 62 5.32 -18.75 2.94
C PRO A 62 4.02 -18.04 3.29
N GLY A 63 4.12 -16.78 3.72
CA GLY A 63 2.97 -15.93 3.99
C GLY A 63 2.25 -15.50 2.71
N VAL A 64 1.15 -14.77 2.87
CA VAL A 64 0.33 -14.28 1.77
C VAL A 64 0.65 -12.81 1.50
N GLN A 65 0.88 -12.47 0.23
CA GLN A 65 1.18 -11.12 -0.21
C GLN A 65 -0.09 -10.26 -0.36
N MET A 66 0.03 -8.99 0.02
CA MET A 66 -0.97 -7.94 -0.04
C MET A 66 -0.54 -6.85 -1.02
N ASP A 67 -1.52 -6.15 -1.60
CA ASP A 67 -1.27 -5.05 -2.52
C ASP A 67 -0.75 -3.78 -1.82
N VAL A 68 -1.07 -3.59 -0.55
CA VAL A 68 -0.66 -2.45 0.28
C VAL A 68 -0.28 -2.97 1.66
N ALA A 69 0.87 -2.54 2.17
CA ALA A 69 1.36 -2.96 3.48
C ALA A 69 0.53 -2.33 4.62
N PRO A 70 0.41 -3.01 5.78
CA PRO A 70 -0.18 -2.43 6.98
C PRO A 70 0.60 -1.19 7.43
N PHE A 71 -0.12 -0.17 7.87
CA PHE A 71 0.49 1.07 8.38
C PHE A 71 -0.20 1.55 9.66
N ILE A 72 0.48 2.44 10.39
CA ILE A 72 -0.10 3.10 11.57
C ILE A 72 -0.53 4.51 11.18
N GLN A 73 -1.77 4.86 11.51
CA GLN A 73 -2.28 6.23 11.46
C GLN A 73 -3.20 6.47 12.65
N ASN A 74 -3.08 7.63 13.30
CA ASN A 74 -3.85 7.97 14.50
C ASN A 74 -3.79 6.86 15.57
N ASP A 75 -2.59 6.33 15.83
CA ASP A 75 -2.33 5.23 16.78
C ASP A 75 -3.12 3.94 16.52
N ARG A 76 -3.55 3.71 15.28
CA ARG A 76 -4.28 2.51 14.86
C ARG A 76 -3.61 1.88 13.65
N THR A 77 -3.55 0.55 13.65
CA THR A 77 -3.06 -0.22 12.50
C THR A 77 -4.17 -0.37 11.47
N PHE A 78 -3.87 0.03 10.24
CA PHE A 78 -4.74 -0.11 9.08
C PHE A 78 -4.25 -1.25 8.18
N VAL A 79 -5.17 -2.10 7.74
CA VAL A 79 -4.90 -3.25 6.86
C VAL A 79 -5.93 -3.24 5.72
N PRO A 80 -5.56 -3.65 4.49
CA PRO A 80 -6.54 -3.64 3.40
C PRO A 80 -7.64 -4.67 3.65
N VAL A 81 -8.89 -4.24 3.50
CA VAL A 81 -10.08 -4.98 3.96
C VAL A 81 -10.13 -6.44 3.50
N ARG A 82 -9.79 -6.70 2.23
CA ARG A 82 -9.85 -8.05 1.66
C ARG A 82 -8.88 -9.00 2.38
N TYR A 83 -7.63 -8.58 2.53
CA TYR A 83 -6.63 -9.41 3.18
C TYR A 83 -6.89 -9.57 4.67
N LEU A 84 -7.39 -8.52 5.33
CA LEU A 84 -7.80 -8.59 6.72
C LEU A 84 -8.95 -9.60 6.92
N GLY A 85 -10.00 -9.52 6.11
CA GLY A 85 -11.12 -10.47 6.15
C GLY A 85 -10.68 -11.90 5.84
N ASN A 86 -9.94 -12.09 4.75
CA ASN A 86 -9.44 -13.40 4.33
C ASN A 86 -8.55 -14.05 5.39
N ALA A 87 -7.65 -13.27 6.01
CA ALA A 87 -6.81 -13.78 7.08
C ALA A 87 -7.61 -14.22 8.31
N LEU A 88 -8.74 -13.57 8.57
CA LEU A 88 -9.66 -13.87 9.67
C LEU A 88 -10.73 -14.92 9.30
N GLY A 89 -10.57 -15.61 8.17
CA GLY A 89 -11.42 -16.72 7.74
C GLY A 89 -12.67 -16.30 6.96
N VAL A 90 -12.82 -15.03 6.58
CA VAL A 90 -13.91 -14.57 5.71
C VAL A 90 -13.55 -14.91 4.26
N THR A 91 -14.45 -15.54 3.50
CA THR A 91 -14.21 -15.83 2.08
C THR A 91 -14.38 -14.58 1.22
N ASP A 92 -13.76 -14.54 0.04
CA ASP A 92 -13.90 -13.39 -0.89
C ASP A 92 -15.37 -13.10 -1.25
N GLU A 93 -16.23 -14.13 -1.33
CA GLU A 93 -17.67 -13.99 -1.60
C GLU A 93 -18.41 -13.25 -0.46
N ASN A 94 -17.89 -13.35 0.76
CA ASN A 94 -18.43 -12.76 1.98
C ASN A 94 -17.79 -11.41 2.32
N ILE A 95 -16.92 -10.87 1.45
CA ILE A 95 -16.36 -9.52 1.56
C ILE A 95 -16.91 -8.68 0.43
N THR A 96 -17.85 -7.79 0.74
CA THR A 96 -18.52 -6.96 -0.26
C THR A 96 -18.21 -5.49 -0.07
N TRP A 97 -18.24 -4.76 -1.20
CA TRP A 97 -18.04 -3.31 -1.25
C TRP A 97 -19.23 -2.67 -1.96
N ASP A 98 -19.96 -1.81 -1.26
CA ASP A 98 -20.99 -0.97 -1.84
C ASP A 98 -20.39 0.40 -2.18
N ALA A 99 -20.15 0.64 -3.47
CA ALA A 99 -19.54 1.88 -3.93
C ALA A 99 -20.38 3.14 -3.67
N PRO A 100 -21.72 3.15 -3.87
CA PRO A 100 -22.55 4.33 -3.61
C PRO A 100 -22.52 4.80 -2.15
N SER A 101 -22.56 3.88 -1.19
CA SER A 101 -22.47 4.22 0.24
C SER A 101 -21.04 4.20 0.78
N GLN A 102 -20.04 3.84 -0.04
CA GLN A 102 -18.65 3.61 0.35
C GLN A 102 -18.52 2.70 1.58
N MET A 103 -19.26 1.59 1.57
CA MET A 103 -19.37 0.67 2.70
C MET A 103 -18.73 -0.68 2.39
N ALA A 104 -17.84 -1.12 3.28
CA ALA A 104 -17.34 -2.48 3.29
C ALA A 104 -18.18 -3.34 4.24
N THR A 105 -18.54 -4.54 3.80
CA THR A 105 -19.23 -5.56 4.61
C THR A 105 -18.39 -6.83 4.65
N LEU A 106 -18.23 -7.42 5.84
CA LEU A 106 -17.55 -8.68 6.07
C LEU A 106 -18.50 -9.63 6.80
N GLU A 107 -18.83 -10.77 6.20
CA GLU A 107 -19.68 -11.80 6.79
C GLU A 107 -18.82 -12.95 7.32
N GLY A 108 -18.40 -12.84 8.58
CA GLY A 108 -17.59 -13.87 9.23
C GLY A 108 -18.40 -15.01 9.84
N ALA A 109 -17.67 -15.95 10.43
CA ALA A 109 -18.22 -17.13 11.12
C ALA A 109 -19.25 -16.79 12.21
N LYS A 110 -18.98 -15.74 12.98
CA LYS A 110 -19.71 -15.39 14.21
C LYS A 110 -20.55 -14.13 14.10
N ALA A 111 -20.23 -13.23 13.19
CA ALA A 111 -20.82 -11.90 13.10
C ALA A 111 -20.67 -11.32 11.69
N MET A 112 -21.58 -10.41 11.35
CA MET A 112 -21.47 -9.53 10.18
C MET A 112 -21.02 -8.14 10.60
N LEU A 113 -19.96 -7.64 9.98
CA LEU A 113 -19.43 -6.29 10.20
C LEU A 113 -19.64 -5.38 9.00
N GLN A 114 -19.98 -4.12 9.28
CA GLN A 114 -20.08 -3.06 8.28
C GLN A 114 -19.32 -1.82 8.74
N MET A 115 -18.56 -1.22 7.83
CA MET A 115 -17.83 0.02 8.06
C MET A 115 -17.87 0.91 6.82
N THR A 116 -18.02 2.22 7.01
CA THR A 116 -18.13 3.21 5.94
C THR A 116 -16.91 4.13 5.91
N ILE A 117 -16.38 4.42 4.71
CA ILE A 117 -15.26 5.36 4.54
C ILE A 117 -15.58 6.71 5.18
N GLY A 118 -14.62 7.27 5.92
CA GLY A 118 -14.74 8.58 6.56
C GLY A 118 -15.66 8.60 7.79
N LYS A 119 -16.30 7.47 8.16
CA LYS A 119 -17.17 7.39 9.34
C LYS A 119 -16.52 6.57 10.45
N ALA A 120 -16.27 7.20 11.60
CA ALA A 120 -15.72 6.54 12.79
C ALA A 120 -16.79 5.72 13.55
N GLN A 121 -17.32 4.70 12.87
CA GLN A 121 -18.35 3.80 13.38
C GLN A 121 -18.15 2.40 12.80
N VAL A 122 -18.35 1.38 13.63
CA VAL A 122 -18.50 -0.01 13.20
C VAL A 122 -19.91 -0.49 13.52
N THR A 123 -20.54 -1.22 12.61
CA THR A 123 -21.81 -1.88 12.86
C THR A 123 -21.58 -3.38 12.88
N SER A 124 -21.95 -4.03 13.99
CA SER A 124 -21.86 -5.48 14.16
C SER A 124 -23.26 -6.04 14.36
N ASP A 125 -23.69 -6.95 13.49
CA ASP A 125 -25.02 -7.57 13.52
C ASP A 125 -26.16 -6.54 13.67
N GLY A 126 -26.05 -5.43 12.94
CA GLY A 126 -27.00 -4.31 12.97
C GLY A 126 -26.87 -3.35 14.15
N VAL A 127 -26.00 -3.64 15.13
CA VAL A 127 -25.73 -2.76 16.28
C VAL A 127 -24.53 -1.87 15.99
N ALA A 128 -24.78 -0.56 15.94
CA ALA A 128 -23.75 0.42 15.65
C ALA A 128 -22.99 0.85 16.92
N LYS A 129 -21.66 0.91 16.83
CA LYS A 129 -20.74 1.34 17.90
C LYS A 129 -19.78 2.39 17.37
N ALA A 130 -19.60 3.47 18.12
CA ALA A 130 -18.60 4.50 17.80
C ALA A 130 -17.18 3.95 18.02
N ILE A 131 -16.26 4.35 17.15
CA ILE A 131 -14.82 4.06 17.24
C ILE A 131 -14.04 5.37 17.09
N ASP A 132 -12.72 5.35 17.33
CA ASP A 132 -11.89 6.56 17.35
C ASP A 132 -11.23 6.91 16.02
N VAL A 133 -11.28 6.02 15.04
CA VAL A 133 -10.72 6.24 13.71
C VAL A 133 -11.70 5.77 12.63
N ALA A 134 -11.73 6.47 11.50
CA ALA A 134 -12.55 6.08 10.36
C ALA A 134 -11.76 5.18 9.38
N PRO A 135 -12.44 4.25 8.69
CA PRO A 135 -11.94 3.64 7.47
C PRO A 135 -11.52 4.69 6.43
N MET A 136 -10.53 4.36 5.60
CA MET A 136 -10.03 5.27 4.58
C MET A 136 -9.73 4.54 3.26
N LEU A 137 -9.71 5.31 2.18
CA LEU A 137 -9.19 4.86 0.90
C LEU A 137 -7.73 5.33 0.79
N VAL A 138 -6.86 4.45 0.34
CA VAL A 138 -5.46 4.77 0.02
C VAL A 138 -5.16 4.38 -1.42
N ASP A 139 -4.21 5.06 -2.06
CA ASP A 139 -3.78 4.73 -3.42
C ASP A 139 -3.24 3.27 -3.46
N PRO A 140 -3.53 2.50 -4.54
CA PRO A 140 -4.20 2.89 -5.79
C PRO A 140 -5.74 2.67 -5.76
N GLY A 141 -6.40 2.87 -4.61
CA GLY A 141 -7.83 2.63 -4.42
C GLY A 141 -8.13 1.41 -3.56
N ARG A 142 -7.40 1.22 -2.46
CA ARG A 142 -7.63 0.17 -1.47
C ARG A 142 -8.38 0.72 -0.25
N THR A 143 -9.43 0.02 0.16
CA THR A 143 -10.13 0.29 1.42
C THR A 143 -9.31 -0.28 2.57
N MET A 144 -8.89 0.61 3.47
CA MET A 144 -8.12 0.29 4.66
C MET A 144 -9.03 0.37 5.89
N LEU A 145 -9.05 -0.70 6.69
CA LEU A 145 -9.82 -0.78 7.92
C LEU A 145 -8.89 -0.87 9.14
N PRO A 146 -9.30 -0.31 10.30
CA PRO A 146 -8.56 -0.52 11.55
C PRO A 146 -8.62 -1.99 11.97
N ALA A 147 -7.46 -2.65 11.99
CA ALA A 147 -7.35 -4.11 12.14
C ALA A 147 -8.04 -4.62 13.41
N ARG A 148 -7.87 -3.91 14.53
CA ARG A 148 -8.41 -4.30 15.83
C ARG A 148 -9.93 -4.38 15.82
N TYR A 149 -10.62 -3.32 15.34
CA TYR A 149 -12.08 -3.27 15.36
C TYR A 149 -12.71 -4.34 14.48
N VAL A 150 -12.09 -4.64 13.34
CA VAL A 150 -12.54 -5.72 12.46
C VAL A 150 -12.32 -7.08 13.11
N ALA A 151 -11.12 -7.36 13.63
CA ALA A 151 -10.80 -8.64 14.25
C ALA A 151 -11.67 -8.90 15.49
N GLU A 152 -11.78 -7.94 16.40
CA GLU A 152 -12.64 -8.06 17.59
C GLU A 152 -14.11 -8.25 17.22
N GLY A 153 -14.59 -7.50 16.22
CA GLY A 153 -15.96 -7.64 15.72
C GLY A 153 -16.25 -8.99 15.05
N LEU A 154 -15.23 -9.65 14.49
CA LEU A 154 -15.34 -11.00 13.91
C LEU A 154 -15.08 -12.13 14.94
N GLY A 155 -14.88 -11.79 16.22
CA GLY A 155 -14.73 -12.77 17.30
C GLY A 155 -13.30 -13.19 17.61
N TYR A 156 -12.33 -12.33 17.32
CA TYR A 156 -10.92 -12.51 17.66
C TYR A 156 -10.49 -11.61 18.84
N GLU A 157 -9.42 -12.00 19.51
CA GLU A 157 -8.60 -11.13 20.35
C GLU A 157 -7.42 -10.58 19.55
N VAL A 158 -6.90 -9.42 19.97
CA VAL A 158 -5.86 -8.69 19.25
C VAL A 158 -4.79 -8.16 20.20
N ALA A 159 -3.56 -8.58 19.99
CA ALA A 159 -2.36 -8.03 20.64
C ALA A 159 -1.53 -7.21 19.66
N TRP A 160 -0.88 -6.18 20.20
CA TRP A 160 0.18 -5.45 19.54
C TRP A 160 1.50 -5.80 20.20
N ASP A 161 2.47 -6.26 19.41
CA ASP A 161 3.85 -6.41 19.84
C ASP A 161 4.68 -5.24 19.29
N ALA A 162 5.19 -4.41 20.20
CA ALA A 162 5.94 -3.23 19.82
C ALA A 162 7.36 -3.53 19.33
N ALA A 163 7.97 -4.65 19.76
CA ALA A 163 9.34 -4.98 19.42
C ALA A 163 9.45 -5.51 17.99
N SER A 164 8.51 -6.36 17.57
CA SER A 164 8.40 -6.86 16.20
C SER A 164 7.55 -5.95 15.29
N GLN A 165 6.83 -4.99 15.87
CA GLN A 165 5.83 -4.14 15.20
C GLN A 165 4.73 -4.98 14.53
N THR A 166 4.19 -5.95 15.26
CA THR A 166 3.17 -6.87 14.73
C THR A 166 1.83 -6.76 15.43
N VAL A 167 0.76 -6.87 14.65
CA VAL A 167 -0.58 -7.17 15.12
C VAL A 167 -0.78 -8.67 15.06
N VAL A 168 -1.14 -9.28 16.20
CA VAL A 168 -1.44 -10.71 16.32
C VAL A 168 -2.92 -10.85 16.64
N CYS A 169 -3.65 -11.62 15.84
CA CYS A 169 -5.06 -11.96 16.06
C CYS A 169 -5.21 -13.46 16.29
N TRP A 170 -6.07 -13.85 17.24
CA TRP A 170 -6.42 -15.26 17.52
C TRP A 170 -7.86 -15.35 18.03
N PRO A 171 -8.53 -16.52 18.04
CA PRO A 171 -9.92 -16.63 18.46
C PRO A 171 -10.11 -16.15 19.91
N ALA A 172 -11.15 -15.34 20.14
CA ALA A 172 -11.42 -14.80 21.48
C ALA A 172 -11.72 -15.91 22.49
N GLY A 173 -11.13 -15.81 23.68
CA GLY A 173 -11.22 -16.82 24.74
C GLY A 173 -10.23 -17.97 24.62
N GLU A 174 -9.40 -18.01 23.58
CA GLU A 174 -8.28 -18.95 23.46
C GLU A 174 -6.98 -18.33 23.97
N ALA A 175 -6.03 -19.18 24.37
CA ALA A 175 -4.70 -18.73 24.79
C ALA A 175 -3.96 -18.12 23.59
N GLN A 176 -3.27 -17.00 23.83
CA GLN A 176 -2.46 -16.35 22.79
C GLN A 176 -1.45 -17.36 22.22
N PRO A 177 -1.43 -17.58 20.89
CA PRO A 177 -0.58 -18.57 20.26
C PRO A 177 0.88 -18.10 20.19
N ASP A 178 1.80 -19.07 20.15
CA ASP A 178 3.19 -18.81 19.74
C ASP A 178 3.23 -18.53 18.22
N VAL A 179 3.72 -17.35 17.87
CA VAL A 179 3.82 -16.85 16.50
C VAL A 179 5.27 -16.55 16.09
N SER A 180 6.25 -17.13 16.79
CA SER A 180 7.68 -16.94 16.52
C SER A 180 8.04 -17.20 15.05
N VAL A 181 7.60 -18.32 14.46
CA VAL A 181 7.86 -18.65 13.04
C VAL A 181 7.31 -17.57 12.09
N ALA A 182 6.11 -17.07 12.34
CA ALA A 182 5.51 -16.00 11.56
C ALA A 182 6.33 -14.71 11.68
N VAL A 183 6.72 -14.34 12.90
CA VAL A 183 7.54 -13.14 13.16
C VAL A 183 8.91 -13.27 12.48
N ASP A 184 9.57 -14.41 12.63
CA ASP A 184 10.86 -14.70 12.00
C ASP A 184 10.76 -14.62 10.48
N TYR A 185 9.77 -15.27 9.88
CA TYR A 185 9.50 -15.16 8.45
C TYR A 185 9.29 -13.70 8.00
N LEU A 186 8.44 -12.95 8.71
CA LEU A 186 8.17 -11.54 8.38
C LEU A 186 9.38 -10.63 8.61
N ASN A 187 10.36 -11.06 9.42
CA ASN A 187 11.66 -10.39 9.56
C ASN A 187 12.64 -10.78 8.43
N GLU A 188 12.62 -12.05 8.03
CA GLU A 188 13.49 -12.63 6.99
C GLU A 188 13.10 -12.27 5.56
N GLN A 189 11.83 -11.96 5.28
CA GLN A 189 11.39 -11.43 3.98
C GLN A 189 11.99 -10.05 3.64
N GLY A 190 13.07 -9.65 4.35
CA GLY A 190 13.58 -8.30 4.44
C GLY A 190 12.52 -7.40 5.07
N GLN A 191 12.87 -6.14 5.29
CA GLN A 191 11.87 -5.16 4.90
C GLN A 191 11.53 -5.53 3.44
N PRO A 192 10.27 -5.84 3.13
CA PRO A 192 9.86 -5.87 1.74
C PRO A 192 10.32 -4.55 1.15
N VAL A 193 10.75 -4.54 -0.12
CA VAL A 193 11.08 -3.30 -0.86
C VAL A 193 10.19 -2.19 -0.32
N VAL A 194 10.81 -1.20 0.33
CA VAL A 194 10.12 -0.15 1.08
C VAL A 194 9.00 0.42 0.18
N GLN A 195 7.76 -0.03 0.41
CA GLN A 195 6.62 0.86 0.57
C GLN A 195 6.49 1.22 2.06
N GLY A 196 7.62 1.33 2.77
CA GLY A 196 7.69 2.20 3.93
C GLY A 196 7.53 3.64 3.45
N GLU A 197 7.10 4.53 4.35
CA GLU A 197 6.69 5.91 4.07
C GLU A 197 6.99 6.32 2.62
N THR A 198 6.00 6.21 1.74
CA THR A 198 6.15 6.61 0.32
C THR A 198 6.63 8.06 0.20
N TYR A 199 6.59 8.79 1.32
CA TYR A 199 7.00 10.16 1.49
C TYR A 199 8.00 10.32 2.64
N THR A 200 8.94 11.25 2.51
CA THR A 200 9.55 11.96 3.64
C THR A 200 8.66 13.14 4.03
N THR A 201 8.80 13.65 5.25
CA THR A 201 8.11 14.89 5.66
C THR A 201 9.09 16.04 5.81
N ARG A 202 8.77 17.21 5.24
CA ARG A 202 9.52 18.46 5.46
C ARG A 202 8.58 19.63 5.64
N ALA A 203 8.70 20.37 6.72
CA ALA A 203 7.78 21.47 7.07
C ALA A 203 6.28 21.08 6.96
N GLY A 204 5.95 19.82 7.24
CA GLY A 204 4.59 19.27 7.11
C GLY A 204 4.14 18.91 5.69
N TYR A 205 5.01 19.02 4.68
CA TYR A 205 4.76 18.48 3.34
C TYR A 205 5.20 17.02 3.26
N GLN A 206 4.38 16.17 2.65
CA GLN A 206 4.74 14.83 2.23
C GLN A 206 5.45 14.89 0.86
N ILE A 207 6.70 14.43 0.80
CA ILE A 207 7.56 14.45 -0.39
C ILE A 207 7.92 13.02 -0.78
N PRO A 208 7.59 12.52 -1.98
CA PRO A 208 7.84 11.12 -2.33
C PRO A 208 9.32 10.73 -2.14
N LYS A 209 9.61 9.61 -1.48
CA LYS A 209 11.00 9.16 -1.25
C LYS A 209 11.75 8.88 -2.54
N GLU A 210 11.06 8.30 -3.51
CA GLU A 210 11.59 7.96 -4.84
C GLU A 210 11.49 9.14 -5.83
N THR A 211 11.16 10.35 -5.34
CA THR A 211 11.06 11.51 -6.22
C THR A 211 12.39 11.80 -6.89
N LYS A 212 12.34 12.15 -8.18
CA LYS A 212 13.51 12.65 -8.91
C LYS A 212 13.76 14.14 -8.70
N LEU A 213 12.85 14.83 -8.01
CA LEU A 213 13.05 16.22 -7.63
C LEU A 213 14.35 16.39 -6.83
N VAL A 214 15.02 17.51 -7.04
CA VAL A 214 16.15 17.94 -6.23
C VAL A 214 15.61 18.58 -4.97
N ILE A 215 15.75 17.88 -3.84
CA ILE A 215 15.39 18.39 -2.51
C ILE A 215 16.69 18.87 -1.84
N PRO A 216 16.88 20.18 -1.59
CA PRO A 216 18.12 20.66 -1.00
C PRO A 216 18.28 20.18 0.44
N GLU A 217 19.45 19.63 0.79
CA GLU A 217 19.75 19.17 2.16
C GLU A 217 19.69 20.32 3.17
N TYR A 218 20.13 21.51 2.77
CA TYR A 218 20.21 22.71 3.61
C TYR A 218 19.20 23.77 3.16
N ILE A 219 17.92 23.56 3.47
CA ILE A 219 17.00 24.68 3.66
C ILE A 219 16.85 24.73 5.16
N ASN A 220 17.58 25.63 5.81
CA ASN A 220 17.36 25.88 7.23
C ASN A 220 15.87 26.22 7.40
N ASP A 221 15.21 25.44 8.25
CA ASP A 221 13.80 25.54 8.64
C ASP A 221 13.53 26.89 9.32
N PHE A 222 13.48 27.97 8.56
CA PHE A 222 13.12 29.27 9.11
C PHE A 222 11.58 29.31 9.22
N GLY A 223 11.02 28.81 10.32
CA GLY A 223 9.58 28.98 10.69
C GLY A 223 9.27 30.43 11.09
N PRO A 224 8.02 30.93 11.22
CA PRO A 224 7.39 32.22 10.76
C PRO A 224 7.88 33.64 11.26
N GLY A 225 8.35 34.57 10.35
CA GLY A 225 8.80 35.99 10.62
C GLY A 225 10.22 36.56 10.18
N ASP A 226 10.97 36.01 9.21
CA ASP A 226 12.43 36.20 8.88
C ASP A 226 12.36 36.58 7.42
N PRO A 227 13.10 37.61 7.02
CA PRO A 227 13.00 38.13 5.67
C PRO A 227 13.23 37.07 4.57
N ASN A 228 13.79 35.89 4.90
CA ASN A 228 14.03 34.76 4.00
C ASN A 228 13.25 33.45 4.34
N ARG A 229 12.10 33.48 5.04
CA ARG A 229 11.34 32.27 5.49
C ARG A 229 10.69 31.43 4.38
N CYS A 230 11.53 30.70 3.68
CA CYS A 230 11.14 29.61 2.81
C CYS A 230 10.55 28.47 3.66
N GLU A 231 9.31 28.09 3.37
CA GLU A 231 8.65 26.94 3.97
C GLU A 231 9.10 25.63 3.29
N ILE A 232 9.22 25.64 1.97
CA ILE A 232 9.77 24.53 1.20
C ILE A 232 10.37 25.02 -0.11
N GLY A 233 11.49 24.41 -0.51
CA GLY A 233 12.11 24.60 -1.82
C GLY A 233 12.51 23.25 -2.41
N PHE A 234 12.31 23.10 -3.71
CA PHE A 234 12.69 21.92 -4.48
C PHE A 234 12.91 22.31 -5.93
N GLY A 235 13.54 21.42 -6.70
CA GLY A 235 13.81 21.68 -8.11
C GLY A 235 13.53 20.50 -9.02
N ILE A 236 13.20 20.80 -10.26
CA ILE A 236 13.17 19.83 -11.35
C ILE A 236 14.55 19.80 -11.99
N ASP A 237 15.08 18.61 -12.23
CA ASP A 237 16.38 18.40 -12.86
C ASP A 237 16.21 17.74 -14.23
N LEU A 238 16.50 18.52 -15.27
CA LEU A 238 16.38 18.09 -16.66
C LEU A 238 17.35 16.96 -17.03
N THR A 239 18.39 16.70 -16.22
CA THR A 239 19.37 15.64 -16.49
C THR A 239 18.96 14.27 -15.94
N LYS A 240 18.00 14.20 -15.01
CA LYS A 240 17.56 12.95 -14.35
C LYS A 240 16.53 12.14 -15.14
N GLY A 241 16.07 12.66 -16.28
CA GLY A 241 14.98 12.08 -17.06
C GLY A 241 13.64 12.07 -16.30
N ASP A 242 12.61 11.45 -16.88
CA ASP A 242 11.27 11.34 -16.29
C ASP A 242 10.69 12.69 -15.84
N LEU A 243 10.57 13.59 -16.82
CA LEU A 243 10.13 14.96 -16.57
C LEU A 243 8.65 15.01 -16.14
N GLU A 244 7.82 14.13 -16.70
CA GLU A 244 6.41 13.97 -16.32
C GLU A 244 6.25 13.51 -14.86
N GLY A 245 7.04 12.54 -14.40
CA GLY A 245 7.06 12.12 -13.00
C GLY A 245 7.47 13.26 -12.07
N GLN A 246 8.52 14.00 -12.41
CA GLN A 246 8.94 15.18 -11.64
C GLN A 246 7.85 16.27 -11.59
N TRP A 247 7.14 16.52 -12.68
CA TRP A 247 6.01 17.46 -12.69
C TRP A 247 4.86 16.99 -11.80
N LYS A 248 4.52 15.69 -11.85
CA LYS A 248 3.48 15.11 -11.01
C LYS A 248 3.82 15.25 -9.53
N ASP A 249 5.05 14.94 -9.14
CA ASP A 249 5.51 15.07 -7.76
C ASP A 249 5.50 16.53 -7.29
N ALA A 250 5.96 17.45 -8.14
CA ALA A 250 5.95 18.88 -7.84
C ALA A 250 4.52 19.40 -7.60
N ALA A 251 3.58 19.04 -8.47
CA ALA A 251 2.17 19.40 -8.32
C ALA A 251 1.57 18.81 -7.04
N ALA A 252 1.87 17.54 -6.73
CA ALA A 252 1.40 16.87 -5.53
C ALA A 252 1.96 17.46 -4.22
N ILE A 253 3.19 18.01 -4.24
CA ILE A 253 3.75 18.74 -3.10
C ILE A 253 3.03 20.07 -2.91
N LEU A 254 2.86 20.86 -4.00
CA LEU A 254 2.24 22.18 -3.92
C LEU A 254 0.76 22.11 -3.48
N SER A 255 0.00 21.15 -4.02
CA SER A 255 -1.45 21.01 -3.76
C SER A 255 -1.80 20.69 -2.31
N GLN A 256 -0.83 20.29 -1.48
CA GLN A 256 -1.06 20.06 -0.05
C GLN A 256 -1.38 21.36 0.71
N LYS A 257 -0.90 22.52 0.23
CA LYS A 257 -1.04 23.81 0.94
C LYS A 257 -1.37 25.01 0.04
N LEU A 258 -1.48 24.81 -1.27
CA LEU A 258 -1.91 25.83 -2.21
C LEU A 258 -3.27 25.47 -2.81
N ASP A 259 -4.06 26.48 -3.19
CA ASP A 259 -5.29 26.28 -3.94
C ASP A 259 -5.02 25.78 -5.36
N SER A 260 -6.00 25.08 -5.94
CA SER A 260 -5.84 24.40 -7.23
C SER A 260 -5.48 25.37 -8.37
N GLN A 261 -6.04 26.57 -8.38
CA GLN A 261 -5.76 27.55 -9.44
C GLN A 261 -4.31 28.04 -9.38
N ALA A 262 -3.79 28.31 -8.17
CA ALA A 262 -2.40 28.67 -7.99
C ALA A 262 -1.46 27.54 -8.42
N VAL A 263 -1.78 26.28 -8.12
CA VAL A 263 -1.00 25.11 -8.57
C VAL A 263 -1.00 25.01 -10.09
N ASP A 264 -2.16 25.11 -10.73
CA ASP A 264 -2.28 25.03 -12.19
C ASP A 264 -1.46 26.13 -12.88
N ASP A 265 -1.56 27.38 -12.41
CA ASP A 265 -0.82 28.52 -12.97
C ASP A 265 0.70 28.38 -12.80
N VAL A 266 1.14 27.89 -11.64
CA VAL A 266 2.56 27.63 -11.34
C VAL A 266 3.08 26.52 -12.24
N MET A 267 2.38 25.39 -12.30
CA MET A 267 2.81 24.22 -13.08
C MET A 267 2.78 24.49 -14.59
N ALA A 268 1.80 25.24 -15.08
CA ALA A 268 1.76 25.69 -16.47
C ALA A 268 2.99 26.54 -16.86
N TYR A 269 3.57 27.30 -15.91
CA TYR A 269 4.81 28.04 -16.15
C TYR A 269 6.05 27.13 -16.10
N VAL A 270 6.10 26.22 -15.12
CA VAL A 270 7.17 25.22 -14.98
C VAL A 270 7.32 24.39 -16.25
N MET A 271 6.20 23.93 -16.83
CA MET A 271 6.18 23.06 -18.02
C MET A 271 6.66 23.75 -19.31
N GLN A 272 6.88 25.07 -19.30
CA GLN A 272 7.44 25.78 -20.46
C GLN A 272 8.94 25.49 -20.68
N LYS A 273 9.63 24.96 -19.67
CA LYS A 273 11.03 24.55 -19.77
C LYS A 273 11.18 23.04 -19.70
N THR A 274 11.57 22.44 -20.82
CA THR A 274 11.86 21.00 -20.97
C THR A 274 13.31 20.72 -21.35
N GLU A 275 14.07 21.75 -21.74
CA GLU A 275 15.46 21.64 -22.19
C GLU A 275 16.32 22.82 -21.71
N ARG A 276 17.65 22.65 -21.74
CA ARG A 276 18.61 23.57 -21.10
C ARG A 276 18.66 24.98 -21.72
N ASN A 277 18.37 25.07 -23.01
CA ASN A 277 18.40 26.31 -23.83
C ASN A 277 17.15 27.21 -23.65
N GLN A 278 16.15 26.76 -22.88
CA GLN A 278 14.97 27.55 -22.52
C GLN A 278 15.20 28.28 -21.19
N GLU A 279 14.51 29.39 -20.97
CA GLU A 279 14.60 30.19 -19.73
C GLU A 279 13.22 30.34 -19.10
N LEU A 280 13.17 30.30 -17.77
CA LEU A 280 12.05 30.76 -16.98
C LEU A 280 12.54 31.93 -16.13
N THR A 281 12.22 33.16 -16.55
CA THR A 281 12.47 34.35 -15.72
C THR A 281 11.73 34.21 -14.39
N ASN A 282 12.31 34.69 -13.29
CA ASN A 282 11.67 34.60 -11.98
C ASN A 282 10.25 35.18 -12.01
N LYS A 283 9.27 34.32 -11.77
CA LYS A 283 7.85 34.69 -11.71
C LYS A 283 7.30 34.34 -10.33
N PHE A 284 6.42 35.19 -9.83
CA PHE A 284 5.84 35.07 -8.50
C PHE A 284 4.32 34.89 -8.55
N TRP A 285 3.80 34.08 -7.64
CA TRP A 285 2.38 33.92 -7.35
C TRP A 285 2.15 34.14 -5.87
N GLU A 286 0.98 34.65 -5.53
CA GLU A 286 0.58 34.88 -4.15
C GLU A 286 -0.79 34.28 -3.92
N THR A 287 -0.93 33.54 -2.82
CA THR A 287 -2.22 33.12 -2.27
C THR A 287 -2.56 34.01 -1.07
N THR A 288 -3.60 33.64 -0.33
CA THR A 288 -3.99 34.29 0.93
C THR A 288 -2.83 34.31 1.94
N ASP A 289 -2.06 33.23 2.02
CA ASP A 289 -1.10 32.97 3.10
C ASP A 289 0.27 32.47 2.63
N LYS A 290 0.47 32.33 1.30
CA LYS A 290 1.72 31.87 0.69
C LYS A 290 2.17 32.79 -0.44
N LYS A 291 3.47 32.77 -0.70
CA LYS A 291 4.09 33.30 -1.91
C LYS A 291 4.92 32.20 -2.56
N VAL A 292 4.84 32.06 -3.87
CA VAL A 292 5.61 31.07 -4.65
C VAL A 292 6.45 31.77 -5.70
N CYS A 293 7.66 31.28 -5.92
CA CYS A 293 8.54 31.71 -7.00
C CYS A 293 8.97 30.49 -7.82
N VAL A 294 8.98 30.66 -9.14
CA VAL A 294 9.58 29.72 -10.08
C VAL A 294 10.62 30.46 -10.91
N GLY A 295 11.78 29.84 -11.10
CA GLY A 295 12.86 30.42 -11.90
C GLY A 295 13.86 29.40 -12.42
N SER A 296 14.41 29.68 -13.60
CA SER A 296 15.48 28.90 -14.22
C SER A 296 16.21 29.71 -15.29
N SER A 297 17.49 30.01 -15.07
CA SER A 297 18.29 30.78 -16.03
C SER A 297 18.56 30.00 -17.32
N TRP A 298 18.78 30.74 -18.42
CA TRP A 298 19.27 30.16 -19.67
C TRP A 298 20.56 29.36 -19.44
N GLY A 299 20.65 28.15 -20.00
CA GLY A 299 21.79 27.27 -19.76
C GLY A 299 21.77 26.59 -18.38
N SER A 300 20.69 26.69 -17.60
CA SER A 300 20.49 25.86 -16.40
C SER A 300 19.82 24.54 -16.74
N TYR A 301 20.22 23.48 -16.03
CA TYR A 301 19.53 22.19 -16.03
C TYR A 301 18.44 22.09 -14.93
N GLY A 302 18.39 23.05 -14.01
CA GLY A 302 17.47 23.03 -12.88
C GLY A 302 16.39 24.10 -12.99
N ILE A 303 15.13 23.74 -12.72
CA ILE A 303 14.05 24.69 -12.46
C ILE A 303 13.83 24.72 -10.95
N GLN A 304 13.95 25.88 -10.32
CA GLN A 304 13.75 26.04 -8.89
C GLN A 304 12.32 26.50 -8.60
N ILE A 305 11.68 25.84 -7.63
CA ILE A 305 10.37 26.20 -7.09
C ILE A 305 10.57 26.47 -5.60
N THR A 306 10.04 27.57 -5.09
CA THR A 306 10.21 27.97 -3.69
C THR A 306 8.92 28.58 -3.15
N VAL A 307 8.52 28.17 -1.96
CA VAL A 307 7.30 28.60 -1.27
C VAL A 307 7.69 29.29 0.04
N TRP A 308 7.10 30.45 0.31
CA TRP A 308 7.27 31.24 1.54
C TRP A 308 5.92 31.47 2.21
N TYR A 309 5.96 31.73 3.52
CA TYR A 309 4.85 32.35 4.22
C TYR A 309 4.64 33.79 3.74
N LYS A 310 3.39 34.19 3.54
CA LYS A 310 3.04 35.59 3.30
C LYS A 310 2.99 36.33 4.64
N SER A 311 3.77 37.40 4.76
CA SER A 311 3.82 38.30 5.93
C SER A 311 2.58 39.20 6.00
#